data_AF-A0A2A5V5Z8-F1
#
_entry.id   AF-A0A2A5V5Z8-F1
#
_cell.length_a   1.000
_cell.length_b   1.000
_cell.length_c   1.000
_cell.angle_alpha   90.00
_cell.angle_beta   90.00
_cell.angle_gamma   90.00
#
_symmetry.space_group_name_H-M   'P 1'
#
loop_
_entity.id
_entity.type
_entity.pdbx_description
1 polymer ?
#
loop_
_entity_poly.entity_id
_entity_poly.type
_entity_poly.pdbx_seq_one_letter_code
_entity_poly.pdbx_strand_id
1 'polypeptide(L)'
;MIIKYLSFLLGLIWSYSFIRTQSIFSNKTAILFKVFISKVSWITFILACYFGFKNFSIKLTLIGVGISIILVHLMFYFSSKYLENKLGIIKLKKIKTFLEYALVIFIFYYVIF
;
A
#
# COMPACT_ATOMS: atom_id res chain seq x y z
N MET A 1 -20.50 -7.02 -14.84
CA MET A 1 -19.07 -7.40 -14.98
C MET A 1 -18.12 -6.25 -14.65
N ILE A 2 -18.32 -5.04 -15.21
CA ILE A 2 -17.49 -3.85 -14.92
C ILE A 2 -17.31 -3.57 -13.41
N ILE A 3 -18.40 -3.57 -12.64
CA ILE A 3 -18.36 -3.23 -11.20
C ILE A 3 -17.49 -4.23 -10.42
N LYS A 4 -17.60 -5.54 -10.74
CA LYS A 4 -16.76 -6.58 -10.13
C LYS A 4 -15.28 -6.37 -10.49
N TYR A 5 -14.99 -5.98 -11.73
CA TYR A 5 -13.61 -5.77 -12.18
C TYR A 5 -12.99 -4.52 -11.55
N LEU A 6 -13.77 -3.44 -11.41
CA LEU A 6 -13.36 -2.26 -10.64
C LEU A 6 -13.09 -2.59 -9.17
N SER A 7 -13.95 -3.38 -8.53
CA SER A 7 -13.74 -3.84 -7.16
C SER A 7 -12.46 -4.69 -7.04
N PHE A 8 -12.20 -5.57 -8.00
CA PHE A 8 -10.96 -6.34 -8.09
C PHE A 8 -9.72 -5.43 -8.19
N LEU A 9 -9.72 -4.47 -9.12
CA LEU A 9 -8.62 -3.51 -9.28
C LEU A 9 -8.42 -2.64 -8.03
N LEU A 10 -9.51 -2.13 -7.44
CA LEU A 10 -9.43 -1.36 -6.20
C LEU A 10 -8.82 -2.18 -5.07
N GLY A 11 -9.19 -3.45 -4.92
CA GLY A 11 -8.61 -4.35 -3.94
C GLY A 11 -7.10 -4.56 -4.14
N LEU A 12 -6.65 -4.74 -5.38
CA LEU A 12 -5.23 -4.87 -5.71
C LEU A 12 -4.45 -3.58 -5.46
N ILE A 13 -4.96 -2.44 -5.94
CA ILE A 13 -4.33 -1.12 -5.75
C ILE A 13 -4.23 -0.81 -4.25
N TRP A 14 -5.30 -1.03 -3.51
CA TRP A 14 -5.36 -0.78 -2.07
C TRP A 14 -4.31 -1.61 -1.33
N SER A 15 -4.38 -2.93 -1.45
CA SER A 15 -3.47 -3.84 -0.74
C SER A 15 -2.01 -3.62 -1.14
N TYR A 16 -1.71 -3.44 -2.43
CA TYR A 16 -0.36 -3.19 -2.89
C TYR A 16 0.18 -1.81 -2.48
N SER A 17 -0.68 -0.79 -2.33
CA SER A 17 -0.28 0.51 -1.79
C SER A 17 0.25 0.41 -0.36
N PHE A 18 -0.40 -0.38 0.50
CA PHE A 18 0.11 -0.62 1.85
C PHE A 18 1.43 -1.39 1.84
N ILE A 19 1.55 -2.42 0.99
CA ILE A 19 2.82 -3.16 0.83
C ILE A 19 3.94 -2.20 0.41
N ARG A 20 3.69 -1.31 -0.56
CA ARG A 20 4.68 -0.33 -1.03
C ARG A 20 5.05 0.69 0.04
N THR A 21 4.08 1.14 0.84
CA THR A 21 4.28 2.13 1.92
C THR A 21 5.34 1.67 2.93
N GLN A 22 5.47 0.37 3.18
CA GLN A 22 6.53 -0.16 4.05
C GLN A 22 7.92 0.36 3.68
N SER A 23 8.22 0.47 2.38
CA SER A 23 9.54 0.92 1.89
C SER A 23 9.84 2.39 2.18
N ILE A 24 8.85 3.19 2.58
CA ILE A 24 9.02 4.60 2.93
C ILE A 24 9.57 4.74 4.36
N PHE A 25 9.21 3.85 5.27
CA PHE A 25 9.55 3.95 6.70
C PHE A 25 11.00 3.56 7.01
N SER A 26 11.54 4.09 8.11
CA SER A 26 12.87 3.72 8.63
C SER A 26 12.95 2.23 9.01
N ASN A 27 14.13 1.60 8.99
CA ASN A 27 14.27 0.16 9.23
C ASN A 27 13.57 -0.34 10.52
N LYS A 28 13.62 0.43 11.62
CA LYS A 28 12.99 0.06 12.89
C LYS A 28 11.46 0.04 12.77
N THR A 29 10.89 1.14 12.26
CA THR A 29 9.43 1.29 12.08
C THR A 29 8.91 0.40 10.95
N ALA A 30 9.72 0.13 9.94
CA ALA A 30 9.39 -0.74 8.81
C ALA A 30 9.23 -2.21 9.25
N ILE A 31 9.95 -2.67 10.29
CA ILE A 31 9.74 -4.01 10.86
C ILE A 31 8.37 -4.10 11.52
N LEU A 32 8.01 -3.12 12.36
CA LEU A 32 6.68 -3.02 12.97
C LEU A 32 5.60 -2.96 11.88
N PHE A 33 5.76 -2.06 10.90
CA PHE A 33 4.85 -1.96 9.77
C PHE A 33 4.72 -3.29 9.00
N LYS A 34 5.82 -4.01 8.79
CA LYS A 34 5.82 -5.30 8.10
C LYS A 34 4.97 -6.33 8.82
N VAL A 35 5.13 -6.43 10.15
CA VAL A 35 4.45 -7.44 10.97
C VAL A 35 2.96 -7.16 11.06
N PHE A 36 2.58 -5.91 11.30
CA PHE A 36 1.18 -5.57 11.57
C PHE A 36 0.37 -5.22 10.32
N ILE A 37 0.97 -4.50 9.38
CA ILE A 37 0.26 -3.95 8.22
C ILE A 37 0.59 -4.77 6.98
N SER A 38 1.86 -4.90 6.60
CA SER A 38 2.20 -5.57 5.34
C SER A 38 1.76 -7.03 5.29
N LYS A 39 1.78 -7.78 6.40
CA LYS A 39 1.25 -9.17 6.42
C LYS A 39 -0.22 -9.22 6.05
N VAL A 40 -1.05 -8.36 6.66
CA VAL A 40 -2.48 -8.26 6.34
C VAL A 40 -2.68 -7.77 4.90
N SER A 41 -1.84 -6.84 4.45
CA SER A 41 -1.87 -6.35 3.07
C SER A 41 -1.49 -7.42 2.04
N TRP A 42 -0.52 -8.29 2.35
CA TRP A 42 -0.19 -9.43 1.49
C TRP A 42 -1.33 -10.45 1.43
N ILE A 43 -1.98 -10.75 2.55
CA ILE A 43 -3.15 -11.65 2.58
C ILE A 43 -4.28 -11.06 1.73
N THR A 44 -4.60 -9.77 1.92
CA THR A 44 -5.64 -9.09 1.12
C THR A 44 -5.30 -9.03 -0.37
N PHE A 45 -4.02 -8.85 -0.73
CA PHE A 45 -3.57 -8.90 -2.12
C PHE A 45 -3.78 -10.31 -2.73
N ILE A 46 -3.42 -11.36 -2.00
CA ILE A 46 -3.64 -12.76 -2.44
C ILE A 46 -5.14 -13.05 -2.59
N LEU A 47 -5.97 -12.59 -1.65
CA LEU A 47 -7.42 -12.74 -1.73
C LEU A 47 -8.01 -11.98 -2.93
N ALA A 48 -7.50 -10.79 -3.23
CA ALA A 48 -7.89 -10.04 -4.42
C ALA A 48 -7.50 -10.80 -5.71
N CYS A 49 -6.29 -11.37 -5.77
CA CYS A 49 -5.87 -12.25 -6.87
C CYS A 49 -6.80 -13.47 -7.00
N TYR A 50 -7.12 -14.15 -5.90
CA TYR A 50 -8.04 -15.30 -5.90
C TYR A 50 -9.44 -14.92 -6.39
N PHE A 51 -9.98 -13.79 -5.91
CA PHE A 51 -11.23 -13.23 -6.41
C PHE A 51 -11.16 -12.97 -7.92
N GLY A 52 -10.04 -12.42 -8.39
CA GLY A 52 -9.76 -12.18 -9.79
C GLY A 52 -9.78 -13.45 -10.64
N PHE A 53 -9.08 -14.50 -10.20
CA PHE A 53 -9.05 -15.80 -10.90
C PHE A 53 -10.41 -16.51 -10.89
N LYS A 54 -11.21 -16.34 -9.82
CA LYS A 54 -12.53 -16.96 -9.71
C LYS A 54 -13.59 -16.29 -10.61
N ASN A 55 -13.46 -14.98 -10.88
CA ASN A 55 -14.49 -14.21 -11.59
C ASN A 55 -14.12 -13.80 -13.02
N PHE A 56 -12.83 -13.83 -13.38
CA PHE A 56 -12.33 -13.38 -14.68
C PHE A 56 -11.40 -14.40 -15.32
N SER A 57 -11.11 -14.24 -16.60
CA SER A 57 -10.11 -15.06 -17.29
C SER A 57 -8.70 -14.77 -16.76
N ILE A 58 -7.86 -15.80 -16.75
CA ILE A 58 -6.45 -15.70 -16.30
C ILE A 58 -5.70 -14.55 -16.98
N LYS A 59 -5.94 -14.32 -18.28
CA LYS A 59 -5.36 -13.19 -19.03
C LYS A 59 -5.75 -11.85 -18.40
N LEU A 60 -7.04 -11.63 -18.13
CA LEU A 60 -7.53 -10.38 -17.54
C LEU A 60 -7.02 -10.19 -16.11
N THR A 61 -6.97 -11.27 -15.32
CA THR A 61 -6.45 -11.22 -13.94
C THR A 61 -4.98 -10.80 -13.91
N LEU A 62 -4.13 -11.42 -14.74
CA LEU A 62 -2.71 -11.08 -14.80
C LEU A 62 -2.47 -9.66 -15.29
N ILE A 63 -3.22 -9.21 -16.31
CA ILE A 63 -3.17 -7.83 -16.79
C ILE A 63 -3.58 -6.86 -15.67
N GLY A 64 -4.67 -7.15 -14.95
CA GLY A 64 -5.13 -6.31 -13.84
C GLY A 64 -4.12 -6.22 -12.68
N VAL A 65 -3.46 -7.32 -12.34
CA VAL A 65 -2.36 -7.35 -11.36
C VAL A 65 -1.19 -6.50 -11.83
N GLY A 66 -0.73 -6.68 -13.07
CA GLY A 66 0.36 -5.91 -13.64
C GLY A 66 0.07 -4.40 -13.67
N ILE A 67 -1.12 -4.02 -14.16
CA ILE A 67 -1.58 -2.62 -14.19
C ILE A 67 -1.61 -2.03 -12.78
N SER A 68 -2.16 -2.75 -11.81
CA SER A 68 -2.28 -2.26 -10.43
C SER A 68 -0.91 -1.99 -9.81
N ILE A 69 0.06 -2.89 -10.00
CA ILE A 69 1.43 -2.72 -9.50
C ILE A 69 2.09 -1.49 -10.15
N ILE A 70 2.04 -1.40 -11.48
CA ILE A 70 2.63 -0.28 -12.24
C ILE A 70 2.01 1.04 -11.80
N LEU A 71 0.69 1.09 -11.70
CA LEU A 71 -0.06 2.28 -11.30
C LEU A 71 0.34 2.75 -9.90
N VAL A 72 0.47 1.84 -8.94
CA VAL A 72 0.90 2.18 -7.57
C VAL A 72 2.33 2.72 -7.56
N HIS A 73 3.27 2.14 -8.32
CA HIS A 73 4.63 2.67 -8.40
C HIS A 73 4.66 4.09 -8.99
N LEU A 74 3.93 4.33 -10.07
CA LEU A 74 3.78 5.66 -10.67
C LEU A 74 3.17 6.65 -9.67
N MET A 75 2.08 6.26 -9.01
CA MET A 75 1.38 7.10 -8.03
C MET A 75 2.32 7.50 -6.88
N PHE A 76 3.10 6.57 -6.35
CA PHE A 76 4.07 6.87 -5.29
C PHE A 76 5.18 7.80 -5.78
N TYR A 77 5.75 7.54 -6.96
CA TYR A 77 6.80 8.39 -7.54
C TYR A 77 6.32 9.84 -7.75
N PHE A 78 5.16 10.02 -8.40
CA PHE A 78 4.60 11.35 -8.63
C PHE A 78 4.24 12.05 -7.32
N SER A 79 3.65 11.32 -6.36
CA SER A 79 3.29 11.89 -5.06
C SER A 79 4.51 12.34 -4.27
N SER A 80 5.58 11.53 -4.23
CA SER A 80 6.83 11.90 -3.57
C SER A 80 7.44 13.16 -4.18
N LYS A 81 7.51 13.25 -5.51
CA LYS A 81 8.06 14.42 -6.21
C LYS A 81 7.20 15.68 -6.01
N TYR A 82 5.88 15.54 -6.06
CA TYR A 82 4.94 16.64 -5.79
C TYR A 82 5.09 17.18 -4.37
N LEU A 83 5.16 16.28 -3.38
CA LEU A 83 5.33 16.66 -1.97
C LEU A 83 6.69 17.31 -1.71
N GLU A 84 7.76 16.81 -2.33
CA GLU A 84 9.10 17.38 -2.22
C GLU A 84 9.13 18.82 -2.77
N ASN A 85 8.57 19.04 -3.96
CA ASN A 85 8.49 20.37 -4.57
C ASN A 85 7.64 21.35 -3.75
N LYS A 86 6.53 20.89 -3.15
CA LYS A 86 5.57 21.75 -2.45
C LYS A 86 5.98 22.07 -1.01
N LEU A 87 6.53 21.09 -0.29
CA LEU A 87 6.81 21.21 1.14
C LEU A 87 8.30 21.42 1.44
N GLY A 88 9.17 21.04 0.51
CA GLY A 88 10.61 20.98 0.73
C GLY A 88 11.04 19.76 1.56
N ILE A 89 12.27 19.32 1.31
CA ILE A 89 12.85 18.08 1.88
C ILE A 89 12.82 18.08 3.41
N ILE A 90 13.11 19.22 4.04
CA ILE A 90 13.21 19.33 5.51
C ILE A 90 11.85 19.12 6.17
N LYS A 91 10.78 19.75 5.66
CA LYS A 91 9.42 19.57 6.21
C LYS A 91 8.91 18.15 5.93
N LEU A 92 9.20 17.61 4.75
CA LEU A 92 8.81 16.24 4.39
C LEU A 92 9.45 15.21 5.34
N LYS A 93 10.71 15.40 5.71
CA LYS A 93 11.40 14.54 6.69
C LYS A 93 10.74 14.64 8.08
N LYS A 94 10.34 15.83 8.52
CA LYS A 94 9.60 16.00 9.80
C LYS A 94 8.24 15.28 9.78
N ILE A 95 7.49 15.40 8.69
CA ILE A 95 6.20 14.70 8.52
C ILE A 95 6.40 13.18 8.53
N LYS A 96 7.42 12.68 7.83
CA LYS A 96 7.76 11.25 7.86
C LYS A 96 8.03 10.77 9.29
N THR A 97 8.87 11.48 10.03
CA THR A 97 9.17 11.14 11.43
C THR A 97 7.91 11.16 12.30
N PHE A 98 7.05 12.16 12.12
CA PHE A 98 5.76 12.23 12.83
C PHE A 98 4.87 11.02 12.53
N LEU A 99 4.74 10.62 11.25
CA LEU A 99 3.99 9.44 10.85
C LEU A 99 4.57 8.15 11.44
N GLU A 100 5.90 8.05 11.53
CA GLU A 100 6.54 6.88 12.18
C GLU A 100 6.14 6.75 13.64
N TYR A 101 6.21 7.84 14.42
CA TYR A 101 5.78 7.81 15.82
C TYR A 101 4.27 7.57 15.97
N ALA A 102 3.46 8.19 15.12
CA ALA A 102 2.01 7.97 15.11
C ALA A 102 1.67 6.50 14.85
N LEU A 103 2.39 5.84 13.93
CA LEU A 103 2.22 4.42 13.64
C LEU A 103 2.56 3.54 14.85
N VAL A 104 3.67 3.83 15.53
CA VAL A 104 4.08 3.09 16.73
C VAL A 104 3.01 3.21 17.83
N ILE A 105 2.52 4.43 18.06
CA ILE A 105 1.44 4.68 19.05
C ILE A 105 0.16 3.95 18.65
N PHE A 106 -0.21 3.99 17.37
CA PHE A 106 -1.41 3.32 16.87
C PHE A 106 -1.34 1.79 17.05
N ILE A 107 -0.20 1.19 16.74
CA ILE A 107 0.02 -0.26 16.95
C ILE A 107 -0.02 -0.58 18.45
N PHE A 108 0.65 0.23 19.28
CA PHE A 108 0.65 0.03 20.73
C PHE A 108 -0.75 0.10 21.32
N TYR A 109 -1.54 1.09 20.91
CA TYR A 109 -2.94 1.22 21.28
C TYR A 109 -3.75 -0.03 20.89
N TYR A 110 -3.67 -0.46 19.63
CA TYR A 110 -4.45 -1.59 19.12
C TYR A 110 -4.04 -2.96 19.71
N VAL A 111 -2.81 -3.08 20.22
CA VAL A 111 -2.34 -4.32 20.86
C VAL A 111 -2.75 -4.38 22.34
N ILE A 112 -2.90 -3.23 23.00
CA ILE A 112 -3.14 -3.14 24.45
C ILE A 112 -4.62 -2.93 24.80
N PHE A 113 -5.37 -2.20 23.98
CA PHE A 113 -6.80 -1.93 24.14
C PHE A 113 -7.60 -2.63 23.05
#